data_AF-A0A2N2RSB1-F1
#
_entry.id   AF-A0A2N2RSB1-F1
#
_cell.length_a   1.000
_cell.length_b   1.000
_cell.length_c   1.000
_cell.angle_alpha   90.00
_cell.angle_beta   90.00
_cell.angle_gamma   90.00
#
_symmetry.space_group_name_H-M   'P 1'
#
loop_
_entity.id
_entity.type
_entity.pdbx_description
1 polymer ?
#
loop_
_entity_poly.entity_id
_entity_poly.type
_entity_poly.pdbx_seq_one_letter_code
_entity_poly.pdbx_strand_id
1 'polypeptide(L)'
;MSVMRYALSISRLLLLYLIGSPAVFATEMDFLKPESLCAVVQSEDKQALLWQQAFGDQRFDLAMALVGNQNIEIKRVTFGGASEATCHYKTYALARGSDWGWHLAWVSGASILSYARMDGEAWVSSPIKKLSKQVQLTGQLYILAWQQQAWIVWQGDETQAGNLYALYSADEGRNWQEVREIAKSAVSDSSSLDRLQLAIKDGQPFMVGDGLKAPVFLVGW
;
A
#
# COMPACT_ATOMS: atom_id res chain seq x y z
N MET A 1 45.83 -61.67 18.69
CA MET A 1 45.66 -60.89 17.45
C MET A 1 44.36 -61.30 16.79
N SER A 2 43.32 -60.48 16.86
CA SER A 2 42.40 -60.22 15.74
C SER A 2 41.36 -59.20 16.21
N VAL A 3 41.30 -58.07 15.51
CA VAL A 3 40.44 -56.93 15.77
C VAL A 3 39.11 -57.17 15.05
N MET A 4 38.00 -57.29 15.79
CA MET A 4 36.67 -57.46 15.20
C MET A 4 36.10 -56.09 14.84
N ARG A 5 35.84 -55.90 13.54
CA ARG A 5 35.42 -54.63 12.92
C ARG A 5 33.92 -54.40 13.12
N TYR A 6 33.58 -53.15 13.47
CA TYR A 6 32.24 -52.60 13.47
C TYR A 6 31.64 -52.56 12.06
N ALA A 7 30.40 -53.01 11.91
CA ALA A 7 29.57 -52.74 10.73
C ALA A 7 28.38 -51.87 11.15
N LEU A 8 28.48 -50.56 10.92
CA LEU A 8 27.38 -49.61 11.02
C LEU A 8 26.63 -49.62 9.68
N SER A 9 25.39 -50.12 9.71
CA SER A 9 24.43 -50.00 8.61
C SER A 9 23.87 -48.58 8.60
N ILE A 10 24.29 -47.76 7.64
CA ILE A 10 23.73 -46.43 7.41
C ILE A 10 22.64 -46.57 6.34
N SER A 11 21.38 -46.62 6.79
CA SER A 11 20.22 -46.49 5.92
C SER A 11 20.23 -45.12 5.25
N ARG A 12 20.31 -45.11 3.92
CA ARG A 12 20.11 -43.94 3.07
C ARG A 12 18.67 -43.46 3.20
N LEU A 13 18.41 -42.43 4.01
CA LEU A 13 17.19 -41.62 3.88
C LEU A 13 17.38 -40.68 2.69
N LEU A 14 16.67 -40.95 1.60
CA LEU A 14 16.54 -40.05 0.47
C LEU A 14 15.63 -38.89 0.91
N LEU A 15 16.21 -37.75 1.26
CA LEU A 15 15.46 -36.51 1.50
C LEU A 15 15.17 -35.88 0.12
N LEU A 16 13.99 -36.17 -0.43
CA LEU A 16 13.46 -35.49 -1.61
C LEU A 16 13.16 -34.03 -1.25
N TYR A 17 14.08 -33.14 -1.60
CA TYR A 17 13.84 -31.70 -1.68
C TYR A 17 12.81 -31.45 -2.78
N LEU A 18 11.53 -31.31 -2.40
CA LEU A 18 10.53 -30.69 -3.27
C LEU A 18 10.81 -29.19 -3.29
N ILE A 19 11.59 -28.77 -4.28
CA ILE A 19 11.72 -27.37 -4.68
C ILE A 19 10.34 -26.98 -5.21
N GLY A 20 9.55 -26.30 -4.39
CA GLY A 20 8.32 -25.65 -4.83
C GLY A 20 8.67 -24.64 -5.94
N SER A 21 8.24 -24.93 -7.16
CA SER A 21 8.42 -24.06 -8.32
C SER A 21 7.85 -22.66 -8.04
N PRO A 22 8.61 -21.57 -8.24
CA PRO A 22 8.11 -20.20 -8.06
C PRO A 22 7.11 -19.75 -9.14
N ALA A 23 6.68 -20.64 -10.03
CA ALA A 23 5.94 -20.30 -11.25
C ALA A 23 4.41 -20.19 -11.07
N VAL A 24 3.85 -20.41 -9.88
CA VAL A 24 2.39 -20.42 -9.66
C VAL A 24 1.81 -19.05 -9.27
N PHE A 25 2.64 -18.06 -8.92
CA PHE A 25 2.14 -16.77 -8.43
C PHE A 25 2.05 -15.65 -9.49
N ALA A 26 2.48 -15.90 -10.73
CA ALA A 26 2.49 -14.86 -11.77
C ALA A 26 1.14 -14.70 -12.49
N THR A 27 0.15 -15.57 -12.26
CA THR A 27 -1.06 -15.67 -13.09
C THR A 27 -2.30 -14.92 -12.57
N GLU A 28 -2.32 -14.44 -11.33
CA GLU A 28 -3.53 -13.76 -10.78
C GLU A 28 -3.64 -12.28 -11.14
N MET A 29 -2.53 -11.59 -11.46
CA MET A 29 -2.56 -10.14 -11.77
C MET A 29 -2.95 -9.81 -13.21
N ASP A 30 -2.87 -10.77 -14.14
CA ASP A 30 -3.15 -10.51 -15.57
C ASP A 30 -4.65 -10.32 -15.86
N PHE A 31 -5.54 -10.78 -14.99
CA PHE A 31 -6.98 -10.57 -15.13
C PHE A 31 -7.40 -9.10 -14.88
N LEU A 32 -6.68 -8.38 -14.02
CA LEU A 32 -7.05 -7.01 -13.61
C LEU A 32 -6.33 -5.91 -14.40
N LYS A 33 -5.26 -6.26 -15.13
CA LYS A 33 -4.46 -5.30 -15.90
C LYS A 33 -5.10 -4.71 -17.16
N PRO A 34 -5.91 -5.42 -17.98
CA PRO A 34 -6.30 -4.89 -19.28
C PRO A 34 -7.39 -3.80 -19.23
N GLU A 35 -8.08 -3.62 -18.09
CA GLU A 35 -9.22 -2.66 -17.99
C GLU A 35 -8.97 -1.50 -17.01
N SER A 36 -7.90 -1.53 -16.21
CA SER A 36 -7.64 -0.47 -15.24
C SER A 36 -7.08 0.78 -15.92
N LEU A 37 -7.86 1.87 -15.88
CA LEU A 37 -7.46 3.17 -16.43
C LEU A 37 -6.36 3.87 -15.60
N CYS A 38 -6.21 3.47 -14.34
CA CYS A 38 -5.18 3.92 -13.41
C CYS A 38 -4.22 2.78 -13.07
N ALA A 39 -3.11 3.08 -12.40
CA ALA A 39 -2.18 2.05 -11.91
C ALA A 39 -2.83 1.13 -10.85
N VAL A 40 -2.67 -0.18 -10.95
CA VAL A 40 -3.12 -1.08 -9.87
C VAL A 40 -2.13 -1.03 -8.71
N VAL A 41 -2.61 -0.81 -7.49
CA VAL A 41 -1.80 -0.81 -6.27
C VAL A 41 -2.04 -2.11 -5.51
N GLN A 42 -0.96 -2.77 -5.10
CA GLN A 42 -0.99 -3.97 -4.28
C GLN A 42 -0.53 -3.64 -2.86
N SER A 43 -1.15 -4.25 -1.85
CA SER A 43 -0.68 -4.17 -0.47
C SER A 43 0.72 -4.78 -0.32
N GLU A 44 1.47 -4.35 0.70
CA GLU A 44 2.81 -4.85 0.98
C GLU A 44 2.84 -6.38 1.19
N ASP A 45 1.84 -6.91 1.90
CA ASP A 45 1.65 -8.36 2.13
C ASP A 45 1.11 -9.12 0.92
N LYS A 46 0.84 -8.42 -0.18
CA LYS A 46 0.33 -8.95 -1.45
C LYS A 46 -1.08 -9.57 -1.40
N GLN A 47 -1.82 -9.39 -0.31
CA GLN A 47 -3.14 -9.99 -0.15
C GLN A 47 -4.29 -9.15 -0.69
N ALA A 48 -4.05 -7.90 -1.09
CA ALA A 48 -5.11 -7.06 -1.62
C ALA A 48 -4.64 -6.13 -2.74
N LEU A 49 -5.58 -5.80 -3.62
CA LEU A 49 -5.41 -4.89 -4.74
C LEU A 49 -6.40 -3.74 -4.64
N LEU A 50 -5.97 -2.55 -5.07
CA LEU A 50 -6.76 -1.33 -5.16
C LEU A 50 -6.56 -0.72 -6.56
N TRP A 51 -7.65 -0.41 -7.26
CA TRP A 51 -7.59 0.19 -8.60
C TRP A 51 -8.87 0.96 -8.91
N GLN A 52 -8.90 1.65 -10.05
CA GLN A 52 -10.12 2.25 -10.59
C GLN A 52 -10.75 1.31 -11.62
N GLN A 53 -12.06 1.08 -11.53
CA GLN A 53 -12.82 0.36 -12.57
C GLN A 53 -14.19 0.97 -12.81
N ALA A 54 -14.78 0.64 -13.97
CA ALA A 54 -16.19 0.90 -14.24
C ALA A 54 -17.08 -0.06 -13.44
N PHE A 55 -18.18 0.46 -12.91
CA PHE A 55 -19.27 -0.35 -12.34
C PHE A 55 -20.51 -0.29 -13.23
N GLY A 56 -21.53 -1.11 -12.92
CA GLY A 56 -22.74 -1.26 -13.74
C GLY A 56 -23.56 0.02 -13.95
N ASP A 57 -23.31 1.07 -13.16
CA ASP A 57 -23.88 2.41 -13.33
C ASP A 57 -23.04 3.33 -14.24
N GLN A 58 -22.05 2.77 -14.95
CA GLN A 58 -21.12 3.48 -15.84
C GLN A 58 -20.30 4.57 -15.14
N ARG A 59 -20.05 4.40 -13.84
CA ARG A 59 -19.14 5.27 -13.08
C ARG A 59 -17.84 4.53 -12.78
N PHE A 60 -16.74 5.26 -12.89
CA PHE A 60 -15.40 4.81 -12.61
C PHE A 60 -15.01 5.16 -11.18
N ASP A 61 -15.00 4.16 -10.30
CA ASP A 61 -14.74 4.29 -8.87
C ASP A 61 -13.55 3.45 -8.43
N LEU A 62 -13.02 3.75 -7.24
CA LEU A 62 -12.07 2.85 -6.60
C LEU A 62 -12.74 1.53 -6.25
N ALA A 63 -12.03 0.46 -6.54
CA ALA A 63 -12.38 -0.92 -6.28
C ALA A 63 -11.25 -1.63 -5.55
N MET A 64 -11.63 -2.62 -4.76
CA MET A 64 -10.71 -3.43 -3.98
C MET A 64 -11.06 -4.91 -4.11
N ALA A 65 -10.06 -5.77 -4.12
CA ALA A 65 -10.24 -7.21 -4.05
C ALA A 65 -9.13 -7.86 -3.20
N LEU A 66 -9.44 -9.02 -2.61
CA LEU A 66 -8.46 -9.89 -1.99
C LEU A 66 -7.84 -10.82 -3.05
N VAL A 67 -6.54 -11.04 -2.93
CA VAL A 67 -5.71 -11.91 -3.78
C VAL A 67 -5.66 -13.31 -3.16
N GLY A 68 -5.60 -14.36 -3.98
CA GLY A 68 -5.52 -15.76 -3.52
C GLY A 68 -6.86 -16.40 -3.11
N ASN A 69 -7.98 -15.67 -3.20
CA ASN A 69 -9.31 -16.25 -3.04
C ASN A 69 -9.78 -16.88 -4.36
N GLN A 70 -10.27 -18.12 -4.32
CA GLN A 70 -10.81 -18.82 -5.49
C GLN A 70 -12.01 -18.08 -6.12
N ASN A 71 -12.74 -17.30 -5.32
CA ASN A 71 -13.76 -16.36 -5.77
C ASN A 71 -13.28 -14.94 -5.46
N ILE A 72 -12.80 -14.24 -6.49
CA ILE A 72 -12.39 -12.84 -6.38
C ILE A 72 -13.65 -11.99 -6.26
N GLU A 73 -13.98 -11.56 -5.04
CA GLU A 73 -15.04 -10.58 -4.81
C GLU A 73 -14.48 -9.16 -4.92
N ILE A 74 -14.96 -8.42 -5.92
CA ILE A 74 -14.58 -7.02 -6.12
C ILE A 74 -15.53 -6.11 -5.35
N LYS A 75 -14.99 -5.34 -4.41
CA LYS A 75 -15.74 -4.36 -3.62
C LYS A 75 -15.54 -2.95 -4.15
N ARG A 76 -16.65 -2.24 -4.34
CA ARG A 76 -16.65 -0.80 -4.60
C ARG A 76 -16.30 -0.01 -3.33
N VAL A 77 -15.28 0.82 -3.39
CA VAL A 77 -14.77 1.63 -2.27
C VAL A 77 -15.43 3.02 -2.27
N THR A 78 -15.53 3.66 -3.44
CA THR A 78 -16.11 5.00 -3.59
C THR A 78 -17.44 4.97 -4.33
N PHE A 79 -18.30 5.95 -4.03
CA PHE A 79 -19.63 6.09 -4.62
C PHE A 79 -19.82 7.54 -5.09
N GLY A 80 -19.07 7.91 -6.13
CA GLY A 80 -19.05 9.28 -6.65
C GLY A 80 -17.99 9.55 -7.73
N GLY A 81 -17.27 8.51 -8.14
CA GLY A 81 -16.31 8.52 -9.23
C GLY A 81 -16.96 8.95 -10.55
N ALA A 82 -16.19 9.21 -11.60
CA ALA A 82 -16.63 9.96 -12.78
C ALA A 82 -17.15 9.07 -13.93
N SER A 83 -17.77 9.67 -14.96
CA SER A 83 -18.35 8.90 -16.09
C SER A 83 -17.40 8.75 -17.28
N GLU A 84 -16.38 9.60 -17.34
CA GLU A 84 -15.39 9.57 -18.41
C GLU A 84 -14.44 8.38 -18.21
N ALA A 85 -14.09 7.69 -19.30
CA ALA A 85 -13.15 6.57 -19.28
C ALA A 85 -11.68 7.06 -19.23
N THR A 86 -11.33 7.80 -18.18
CA THR A 86 -9.97 8.28 -17.89
C THR A 86 -9.58 8.00 -16.45
N CYS A 87 -8.29 8.09 -16.12
CA CYS A 87 -7.86 7.99 -14.71
C CYS A 87 -8.28 9.24 -13.93
N HIS A 88 -9.06 9.07 -12.86
CA HIS A 88 -9.61 10.18 -12.05
C HIS A 88 -8.88 10.41 -10.74
N TYR A 89 -7.86 9.61 -10.46
CA TYR A 89 -7.06 9.67 -9.25
C TYR A 89 -5.62 9.98 -9.61
N LYS A 90 -5.00 10.91 -8.87
CA LYS A 90 -3.59 11.26 -9.06
C LYS A 90 -2.68 10.15 -8.54
N THR A 91 -3.05 9.56 -7.39
CA THR A 91 -2.35 8.46 -6.73
C THR A 91 -3.26 7.89 -5.64
N TYR A 92 -2.98 6.66 -5.22
CA TYR A 92 -3.61 6.01 -4.08
C TYR A 92 -2.68 4.98 -3.47
N ALA A 93 -2.94 4.66 -2.21
CA ALA A 93 -2.11 3.80 -1.39
C ALA A 93 -2.99 2.86 -0.56
N LEU A 94 -2.47 1.66 -0.32
CA LEU A 94 -3.16 0.58 0.39
C LEU A 94 -2.21 -0.03 1.42
N ALA A 95 -2.65 -0.15 2.67
CA ALA A 95 -1.92 -0.86 3.72
C ALA A 95 -2.85 -1.79 4.50
N ARG A 96 -2.29 -2.91 4.98
CA ARG A 96 -2.96 -3.82 5.90
C ARG A 96 -3.16 -3.12 7.25
N GLY A 97 -4.39 -3.06 7.73
CA GLY A 97 -4.74 -2.56 9.06
C GLY A 97 -4.79 -3.71 10.05
N SER A 98 -3.71 -3.86 10.83
CA SER A 98 -3.52 -4.91 11.85
C SER A 98 -4.31 -6.21 11.53
N ASP A 99 -5.18 -6.65 12.43
CA ASP A 99 -5.97 -7.87 12.24
C ASP A 99 -7.37 -7.60 11.68
N TRP A 100 -7.80 -6.34 11.60
CA TRP A 100 -9.20 -5.99 11.33
C TRP A 100 -9.50 -5.70 9.86
N GLY A 101 -8.51 -5.32 9.02
CA GLY A 101 -8.83 -4.93 7.65
C GLY A 101 -7.74 -4.16 6.92
N TRP A 102 -8.13 -3.05 6.29
CA TRP A 102 -7.28 -2.31 5.36
C TRP A 102 -7.47 -0.81 5.48
N HIS A 103 -6.37 -0.09 5.27
CA HIS A 103 -6.32 1.35 5.14
C HIS A 103 -6.20 1.75 3.68
N LEU A 104 -7.06 2.66 3.23
CA LEU A 104 -7.07 3.17 1.86
C LEU A 104 -6.95 4.68 1.90
N ALA A 105 -5.98 5.23 1.18
CA ALA A 105 -5.84 6.67 0.99
C ALA A 105 -5.67 6.99 -0.49
N TRP A 106 -6.23 8.12 -0.93
CA TRP A 106 -6.15 8.53 -2.32
C TRP A 106 -6.21 10.05 -2.48
N VAL A 107 -5.66 10.54 -3.57
CA VAL A 107 -5.84 11.92 -4.02
C VAL A 107 -6.60 11.92 -5.34
N SER A 108 -7.77 12.56 -5.34
CA SER A 108 -8.59 12.71 -6.55
C SER A 108 -7.95 13.67 -7.56
N GLY A 109 -8.48 13.72 -8.78
CA GLY A 109 -8.11 14.72 -9.80
C GLY A 109 -8.29 16.16 -9.30
N ALA A 110 -9.27 16.39 -8.43
CA ALA A 110 -9.49 17.67 -7.75
C ALA A 110 -8.49 17.96 -6.61
N SER A 111 -7.45 17.14 -6.45
CA SER A 111 -6.39 17.33 -5.46
C SER A 111 -6.87 17.20 -4.01
N ILE A 112 -7.91 16.42 -3.73
CA ILE A 112 -8.42 16.22 -2.36
C ILE A 112 -7.84 14.92 -1.80
N LEU A 113 -7.11 15.00 -0.68
CA LEU A 113 -6.67 13.81 0.05
C LEU A 113 -7.83 13.24 0.84
N SER A 114 -8.15 11.98 0.55
CA SER A 114 -9.25 11.24 1.14
C SER A 114 -8.76 9.92 1.71
N TYR A 115 -9.52 9.40 2.67
CA TYR A 115 -9.19 8.17 3.38
C TYR A 115 -10.45 7.38 3.72
N ALA A 116 -10.33 6.06 3.68
CA ALA A 116 -11.33 5.13 4.19
C ALA A 116 -10.65 3.88 4.75
N ARG A 117 -11.43 3.10 5.50
CA ARG A 117 -11.08 1.77 5.98
C ARG A 117 -11.93 0.75 5.26
N MET A 118 -11.39 -0.44 5.00
CA MET A 118 -12.17 -1.62 4.59
C MET A 118 -12.07 -2.65 5.71
N ASP A 119 -13.20 -3.06 6.25
CA ASP A 119 -13.25 -4.17 7.19
C ASP A 119 -12.91 -5.49 6.47
N GLY A 120 -12.01 -6.29 7.03
CA GLY A 120 -11.52 -7.52 6.41
C GLY A 120 -12.48 -8.71 6.54
N GLU A 121 -13.41 -8.69 7.50
CA GLU A 121 -14.37 -9.76 7.74
C GLU A 121 -15.72 -9.43 7.11
N ALA A 122 -16.28 -8.25 7.43
CA ALA A 122 -17.54 -7.80 6.88
C ALA A 122 -17.43 -7.36 5.41
N TRP A 123 -16.22 -7.05 4.95
CA TRP A 123 -15.95 -6.57 3.59
C TRP A 123 -16.77 -5.32 3.22
N VAL A 124 -16.81 -4.36 4.15
CA VAL A 124 -17.52 -3.08 4.03
C VAL A 124 -16.57 -1.92 4.28
N SER A 125 -16.70 -0.85 3.48
CA SER A 125 -15.92 0.36 3.66
C SER A 125 -16.54 1.29 4.70
N SER A 126 -15.70 1.95 5.49
CA SER A 126 -16.13 3.07 6.32
C SER A 126 -16.52 4.28 5.46
N PRO A 127 -17.31 5.23 6.01
CA PRO A 127 -17.49 6.52 5.36
C PRO A 127 -16.16 7.19 5.00
N ILE A 128 -16.12 7.81 3.82
CA ILE A 128 -14.95 8.51 3.31
C ILE A 128 -14.68 9.76 4.14
N LYS A 129 -13.44 9.91 4.62
CA LYS A 129 -12.96 11.12 5.27
C LYS A 129 -12.16 11.96 4.28
N LYS A 130 -12.49 13.24 4.14
CA LYS A 130 -11.65 14.21 3.45
C LYS A 130 -10.64 14.75 4.46
N LEU A 131 -9.36 14.43 4.27
CA LEU A 131 -8.28 14.80 5.19
C LEU A 131 -7.64 16.15 4.83
N SER A 132 -7.96 16.71 3.66
CA SER A 132 -7.54 18.04 3.25
C SER A 132 -8.60 18.73 2.40
N LYS A 133 -8.44 20.05 2.21
CA LYS A 133 -9.21 20.83 1.21
C LYS A 133 -8.55 20.76 -0.17
N GLN A 134 -7.22 20.83 -0.24
CA GLN A 134 -6.44 20.71 -1.45
C GLN A 134 -5.01 20.26 -1.08
N VAL A 135 -4.43 19.33 -1.85
CA VAL A 135 -3.05 18.85 -1.76
C VAL A 135 -2.39 18.97 -3.11
N GLN A 136 -1.31 19.72 -3.20
CA GLN A 136 -0.46 19.69 -4.38
C GLN A 136 0.51 18.52 -4.23
N LEU A 137 0.25 17.45 -4.96
CA LEU A 137 1.16 16.32 -5.03
C LEU A 137 2.22 16.54 -6.10
N THR A 138 3.48 16.29 -5.75
CA THR A 138 4.60 16.21 -6.69
C THR A 138 5.14 14.79 -6.83
N GLY A 139 4.54 13.82 -6.13
CA GLY A 139 4.96 12.42 -6.11
C GLY A 139 3.84 11.47 -5.64
N GLN A 140 4.23 10.27 -5.20
CA GLN A 140 3.30 9.24 -4.74
C GLN A 140 2.75 9.52 -3.34
N LEU A 141 1.60 8.91 -3.06
CA LEU A 141 1.05 8.78 -1.73
C LEU A 141 1.51 7.45 -1.12
N TYR A 142 1.88 7.47 0.15
CA TYR A 142 2.27 6.30 0.91
C TYR A 142 1.38 6.17 2.14
N ILE A 143 1.10 4.92 2.52
CA ILE A 143 0.40 4.62 3.77
C ILE A 143 1.04 3.43 4.44
N LEU A 144 1.17 3.50 5.76
CA LEU A 144 1.63 2.41 6.61
C LEU A 144 0.76 2.34 7.84
N ALA A 145 0.49 1.13 8.30
CA ALA A 145 -0.07 0.89 9.61
C ALA A 145 0.84 -0.05 10.41
N TRP A 146 1.02 0.27 11.69
CA TRP A 146 1.87 -0.49 12.59
C TRP A 146 1.39 -0.28 14.03
N GLN A 147 1.23 -1.38 14.80
CA GLN A 147 0.84 -1.32 16.22
C GLN A 147 -0.35 -0.38 16.50
N GLN A 148 -1.45 -0.55 15.77
CA GLN A 148 -2.67 0.28 15.89
C GLN A 148 -2.49 1.77 15.51
N GLN A 149 -1.33 2.14 14.98
CA GLN A 149 -1.05 3.47 14.46
C GLN A 149 -1.04 3.46 12.94
N ALA A 150 -1.29 4.61 12.32
CA ALA A 150 -1.21 4.76 10.88
C ALA A 150 -0.58 6.09 10.48
N TRP A 151 0.15 6.07 9.37
CA TRP A 151 0.75 7.25 8.76
C TRP A 151 0.34 7.31 7.29
N ILE A 152 -0.07 8.49 6.84
CA ILE A 152 -0.19 8.82 5.43
C ILE A 152 0.91 9.81 5.13
N VAL A 153 1.77 9.51 4.16
CA VAL A 153 2.92 10.34 3.81
C VAL A 153 2.85 10.67 2.32
N TRP A 154 3.16 11.91 1.97
CA TRP A 154 3.23 12.32 0.57
C TRP A 154 4.27 13.42 0.40
N GLN A 155 4.50 13.73 -0.87
CA GLN A 155 5.39 14.80 -1.27
C GLN A 155 4.64 15.91 -2.01
N GLY A 156 4.97 17.16 -1.69
CA GLY A 156 4.52 18.35 -2.42
C GLY A 156 4.08 19.49 -1.51
N ASP A 157 3.91 20.70 -2.03
CA ASP A 157 3.68 21.93 -1.25
C ASP A 157 2.86 23.00 -2.01
N GLU A 158 2.58 24.16 -1.40
CA GLU A 158 1.85 25.25 -2.07
C GLU A 158 2.71 26.13 -3.00
N THR A 159 4.04 26.23 -2.85
CA THR A 159 4.78 27.37 -3.44
C THR A 159 6.15 27.11 -4.08
N GLN A 160 6.88 26.04 -3.74
CA GLN A 160 8.04 25.43 -4.42
C GLN A 160 8.92 24.69 -3.40
N ALA A 161 8.73 23.38 -3.28
CA ALA A 161 9.74 22.30 -3.21
C ALA A 161 9.07 21.08 -2.58
N GLY A 162 9.33 19.89 -3.13
CA GLY A 162 8.75 18.61 -2.71
C GLY A 162 9.11 18.16 -1.29
N ASN A 163 8.81 18.93 -0.26
CA ASN A 163 8.92 18.50 1.12
C ASN A 163 8.01 17.29 1.37
N LEU A 164 8.39 16.51 2.37
CA LEU A 164 7.58 15.41 2.84
C LEU A 164 6.64 15.88 3.93
N TYR A 165 5.38 15.53 3.76
CA TYR A 165 4.32 15.80 4.70
C TYR A 165 3.71 14.49 5.17
N ALA A 166 3.24 14.48 6.42
CA ALA A 166 2.56 13.34 6.98
C ALA A 166 1.31 13.74 7.76
N LEU A 167 0.35 12.82 7.75
CA LEU A 167 -0.72 12.73 8.71
C LEU A 167 -0.46 11.51 9.60
N TYR A 168 -0.76 11.64 10.88
CA TYR A 168 -0.61 10.58 11.86
C TYR A 168 -1.95 10.28 12.53
N SER A 169 -2.18 8.99 12.78
CA SER A 169 -3.29 8.48 13.56
C SER A 169 -2.76 7.52 14.63
N ALA A 170 -3.16 7.77 15.88
CA ALA A 170 -2.84 6.90 17.02
C ALA A 170 -3.89 5.78 17.23
N ASP A 171 -4.92 5.72 16.37
CA ASP A 171 -6.12 4.91 16.56
C ASP A 171 -6.62 4.31 15.24
N GLU A 172 -5.70 3.79 14.43
CA GLU A 172 -5.99 3.06 13.19
C GLU A 172 -6.79 3.87 12.16
N GLY A 173 -6.51 5.16 12.06
CA GLY A 173 -7.16 6.11 11.15
C GLY A 173 -8.61 6.43 11.52
N ARG A 174 -9.02 6.18 12.77
CA ARG A 174 -10.30 6.68 13.29
C ARG A 174 -10.24 8.18 13.53
N ASN A 175 -9.11 8.71 13.94
CA ASN A 175 -8.83 10.12 14.04
C ASN A 175 -7.46 10.43 13.42
N TRP A 176 -7.35 11.59 12.78
CA TRP A 176 -6.12 12.05 12.14
C TRP A 176 -5.73 13.38 12.76
N GLN A 177 -4.45 13.52 13.10
CA GLN A 177 -3.88 14.79 13.52
C GLN A 177 -3.72 15.75 12.34
N GLU A 178 -3.32 16.98 12.62
CA GLU A 178 -3.00 17.95 11.56
C GLU A 178 -1.79 17.53 10.72
N VAL A 179 -1.77 18.01 9.47
CA VAL A 179 -0.66 17.80 8.55
C VAL A 179 0.63 18.39 9.13
N ARG A 180 1.73 17.63 9.06
CA ARG A 180 3.06 18.12 9.45
C ARG A 180 4.07 17.92 8.34
N GLU A 181 4.95 18.90 8.16
CA GLU A 181 6.21 18.71 7.42
C GLU A 181 7.15 17.83 8.25
N ILE A 182 7.62 16.71 7.68
CA ILE A 182 8.50 15.76 8.38
C ILE A 182 9.94 15.79 7.84
N ALA A 183 10.14 16.28 6.61
CA ALA A 183 11.46 16.47 6.03
C ALA A 183 11.42 17.42 4.83
N LYS A 184 12.53 18.10 4.61
CA LYS A 184 12.80 18.78 3.34
C LYS A 184 13.36 17.78 2.35
N SER A 185 12.77 17.67 1.16
CA SER A 185 13.40 16.88 0.09
C SER A 185 14.57 17.65 -0.48
N ALA A 186 15.69 16.95 -0.67
CA ALA A 186 16.84 17.48 -1.39
C ALA A 186 16.67 17.41 -2.91
N VAL A 187 15.60 16.77 -3.39
CA VAL A 187 15.33 16.54 -4.80
C VAL A 187 14.33 17.57 -5.32
N SER A 188 14.77 18.31 -6.34
CA SER A 188 13.99 19.28 -7.10
C SER A 188 13.31 18.68 -8.35
N ASP A 189 13.57 17.40 -8.66
CA ASP A 189 13.03 16.72 -9.85
C ASP A 189 12.16 15.51 -9.46
N SER A 190 10.88 15.59 -9.83
CA SER A 190 9.85 14.55 -9.70
C SER A 190 10.27 13.15 -10.15
N SER A 191 11.20 13.02 -11.11
CA SER A 191 11.57 11.72 -11.71
C SER A 191 12.39 10.79 -10.81
N SER A 192 13.03 11.33 -9.77
CA SER A 192 13.84 10.53 -8.82
C SER A 192 13.06 10.09 -7.56
N LEU A 193 11.78 10.45 -7.48
CA LEU A 193 10.96 10.33 -6.27
C LEU A 193 10.12 9.03 -6.23
N ASP A 194 10.08 8.27 -7.32
CA ASP A 194 9.52 6.91 -7.36
C ASP A 194 10.29 5.88 -6.50
N ARG A 195 11.33 6.34 -5.77
CA ARG A 195 12.22 5.51 -4.96
C ARG A 195 12.07 5.73 -3.46
N LEU A 196 11.12 6.54 -3.02
CA LEU A 196 10.78 6.59 -1.60
C LEU A 196 10.09 5.29 -1.20
N GLN A 197 10.54 4.73 -0.09
CA GLN A 197 10.04 3.52 0.52
C GLN A 197 9.70 3.79 1.98
N LEU A 198 8.56 3.27 2.37
CA LEU A 198 8.08 3.29 3.74
C LEU A 198 8.36 1.93 4.35
N ALA A 199 9.03 1.88 5.49
CA ALA A 199 9.49 0.65 6.11
C ALA A 199 9.45 0.74 7.64
N ILE A 200 9.61 -0.40 8.29
CA ILE A 200 9.72 -0.52 9.74
C ILE A 200 11.09 -1.11 10.07
N LYS A 201 11.83 -0.48 10.98
CA LYS A 201 13.10 -1.01 11.51
C LYS A 201 13.09 -0.85 13.02
N ASP A 202 13.41 -1.93 13.72
CA ASP A 202 13.46 -1.96 15.19
C ASP A 202 12.16 -1.45 15.85
N GLY A 203 11.02 -1.76 15.22
CA GLY A 203 9.69 -1.34 15.67
C GLY A 203 9.34 0.12 15.35
N GLN A 204 10.22 0.86 14.67
CA GLN A 204 10.01 2.25 14.32
C GLN A 204 9.75 2.41 12.82
N PRO A 205 8.61 2.99 12.43
CA PRO A 205 8.35 3.40 11.06
C PRO A 205 9.31 4.49 10.58
N PHE A 206 9.76 4.39 9.34
CA PHE A 206 10.58 5.41 8.70
C PHE A 206 10.44 5.42 7.19
N MET A 207 10.72 6.57 6.60
CA MET A 207 10.88 6.75 5.16
C MET A 207 12.35 6.74 4.79
N VAL A 208 12.69 6.11 3.67
CA VAL A 208 14.01 6.14 3.06
C VAL A 208 13.89 6.18 1.55
N GLY A 209 14.87 6.75 0.86
CA GLY A 209 14.93 6.72 -0.59
C GLY A 209 15.71 7.88 -1.16
N ASP A 210 15.78 7.91 -2.48
CA ASP A 210 16.41 9.00 -3.20
C ASP A 210 15.66 10.31 -2.91
N GLY A 211 16.40 11.39 -2.66
CA GLY A 211 15.85 12.68 -2.24
C GLY A 211 15.83 12.94 -0.73
N LEU A 212 16.09 11.92 0.09
CA LEU A 212 16.29 12.09 1.53
C LEU A 212 17.77 12.04 1.87
N LYS A 213 18.23 13.02 2.67
CA LYS A 213 19.63 13.06 3.16
C LYS A 213 19.93 11.93 4.16
N ALA A 214 18.90 11.43 4.85
CA ALA A 214 18.95 10.37 5.83
C ALA A 214 17.55 9.76 5.98
N PRO A 215 17.41 8.57 6.59
CA PRO A 215 16.10 8.03 6.97
C PRO A 215 15.30 9.03 7.82
N VAL A 216 14.03 9.20 7.48
CA VAL A 216 13.09 10.08 8.19
C VAL A 216 12.17 9.21 9.03
N PHE A 217 12.41 9.16 10.33
CA PHE A 217 11.59 8.38 11.24
C PHE A 217 10.22 9.03 11.45
N LEU A 218 9.17 8.23 11.33
CA LEU A 218 7.81 8.67 11.61
C LEU A 218 7.54 8.38 13.08
N VAL A 219 7.53 9.43 13.88
CA VAL A 219 7.12 9.35 15.28
C VAL A 219 5.66 9.72 15.42
N GLY A 220 4.98 9.12 16.40
CA GLY A 220 3.70 9.64 16.85
C GLY A 220 3.91 10.99 17.50
N TRP A 221 3.04 11.96 17.19
CA TRP A 221 3.15 13.33 17.68
C TRP A 221 2.04 13.72 18.64
#